data_AF-A0A7Y3LVI7-F1
#
_entry.id   AF-A0A7Y3LVI7-F1
#
_cell.length_a   1.000
_cell.length_b   1.000
_cell.length_c   1.000
_cell.angle_alpha   90.00
_cell.angle_beta   90.00
_cell.angle_gamma   90.00
#
_symmetry.space_group_name_H-M   'P 1'
#
loop_
_entity.id
_entity.type
_entity.pdbx_description
1 polymer ?
#
loop_
_entity_poly.entity_id
_entity_poly.type
_entity_poly.pdbx_seq_one_letter_code
_entity_poly.pdbx_strand_id
1 'polypeptide(L)'
;MLGRLRHQLLATAAAATLLGGLLALGAARPASGAVPATIPLKLTNNSGRGDAVYVYNLGTNLATGQQGWADANGTFHAWPAGGN
;
A
#
# COMPACT_ATOMS: atom_id res chain seq x y z
N MET A 1 -6.05 3.85 -48.85
CA MET A 1 -6.78 4.12 -47.58
C MET A 1 -6.64 2.97 -46.56
N LEU A 2 -6.76 1.69 -46.96
CA LEU A 2 -6.65 0.54 -46.02
C LEU A 2 -5.32 0.43 -45.26
N GLY A 3 -4.18 0.77 -45.87
CA GLY A 3 -2.87 0.69 -45.20
C GLY A 3 -2.76 1.64 -44.00
N ARG A 4 -3.35 2.83 -44.10
CA ARG A 4 -3.34 3.85 -43.04
C ARG A 4 -4.19 3.43 -41.84
N LEU A 5 -5.34 2.77 -42.08
CA LEU A 5 -6.16 2.18 -41.03
C LEU A 5 -5.44 1.04 -40.30
N ARG A 6 -4.73 0.16 -41.02
CA ARG A 6 -3.97 -0.93 -40.41
C ARG A 6 -2.85 -0.42 -39.51
N HIS A 7 -2.12 0.60 -39.94
CA HIS A 7 -1.09 1.22 -39.11
C HIS A 7 -1.66 1.91 -37.86
N GLN A 8 -2.83 2.55 -37.96
CA GLN A 8 -3.48 3.16 -36.80
C GLN A 8 -3.96 2.12 -35.78
N LEU A 9 -4.54 1.01 -36.25
CA LEU A 9 -4.97 -0.10 -35.38
C LEU A 9 -3.79 -0.78 -34.66
N LEU A 10 -2.66 -0.94 -35.37
CA LEU A 10 -1.43 -1.48 -34.77
C LEU A 10 -0.83 -0.51 -33.74
N ALA A 11 -0.86 0.80 -34.01
CA ALA A 11 -0.36 1.81 -33.10
C ALA A 11 -1.21 1.91 -31.81
N THR A 12 -2.53 1.82 -31.92
CA THR A 12 -3.42 1.84 -30.74
C THR A 12 -3.27 0.57 -29.89
N ALA A 13 -3.11 -0.60 -30.52
CA ALA A 13 -2.83 -1.84 -29.80
C ALA A 13 -1.49 -1.76 -29.04
N ALA A 14 -0.44 -1.26 -29.69
CA ALA A 14 0.86 -1.06 -29.06
C ALA A 14 0.80 -0.08 -27.87
N ALA A 15 0.07 1.03 -28.01
CA ALA A 15 -0.13 2.00 -26.94
C ALA A 15 -0.88 1.38 -25.74
N ALA A 16 -1.94 0.60 -26.00
CA ALA A 16 -2.71 -0.09 -24.96
C ALA A 16 -1.84 -1.11 -24.20
N THR A 17 -0.99 -1.86 -24.89
CA THR A 17 -0.05 -2.79 -24.24
C THR A 17 1.00 -2.07 -23.40
N LEU A 18 1.48 -0.91 -23.84
CA LEU A 18 2.46 -0.13 -23.11
C LEU A 18 1.86 0.47 -21.84
N LEU A 19 0.63 1.01 -21.93
CA LEU A 19 -0.15 1.49 -20.79
C LEU A 19 -0.44 0.37 -19.79
N GLY A 20 -0.89 -0.80 -20.25
CA GLY A 20 -1.13 -1.95 -19.39
C GLY A 20 0.15 -2.43 -18.67
N GLY A 21 1.28 -2.45 -19.38
CA GLY A 21 2.59 -2.76 -18.80
C GLY A 21 3.03 -1.74 -17.74
N LEU A 22 2.84 -0.45 -18.00
CA LEU A 22 3.22 0.61 -17.07
C LEU A 22 2.39 0.57 -15.77
N LEU A 23 1.09 0.26 -15.88
CA LEU A 23 0.22 0.07 -14.71
C LEU A 23 0.62 -1.16 -13.87
N ALA A 24 1.08 -2.23 -14.51
CA ALA A 24 1.59 -3.42 -13.81
C ALA A 24 2.94 -3.17 -13.09
N LEU A 25 3.76 -2.24 -13.59
CA LEU A 25 5.02 -1.83 -12.96
C LEU A 25 4.81 -0.87 -11.77
N GLY A 26 3.73 -0.10 -11.77
CA GLY A 26 3.37 0.83 -10.68
C GLY A 26 2.67 0.16 -9.50
N ALA A 27 2.18 -1.07 -9.65
CA ALA A 27 1.63 -1.84 -8.55
C ALA A 27 2.76 -2.19 -7.57
N ALA A 28 2.68 -1.66 -6.35
CA ALA A 28 3.60 -2.00 -5.28
C ALA A 28 3.60 -3.53 -5.11
N ARG A 29 4.69 -4.19 -5.53
CA ARG A 29 4.86 -5.62 -5.28
C ARG A 29 4.95 -5.80 -3.77
N PRO A 30 4.18 -6.70 -3.15
CA PRO A 30 4.39 -7.03 -1.76
C PRO A 30 5.84 -7.50 -1.62
N ALA A 31 6.53 -7.00 -0.60
CA ALA A 31 7.89 -7.41 -0.27
C ALA A 31 7.85 -8.89 0.15
N SER A 32 7.93 -9.77 -0.83
CA SER A 32 7.98 -11.22 -0.63
C SER A 32 9.43 -11.61 -0.42
N GLY A 33 9.96 -11.37 0.78
CA GLY A 33 11.34 -11.77 1.07
C GLY A 33 11.86 -11.34 2.44
N ALA A 34 12.15 -12.36 3.26
CA ALA A 34 13.09 -12.36 4.39
C ALA A 34 12.71 -11.69 5.73
N VAL A 35 11.63 -10.92 5.85
CA VAL A 35 11.23 -10.31 7.14
C VAL A 35 9.96 -10.98 7.70
N PRO A 36 9.91 -11.35 9.00
CA PRO A 36 8.68 -11.84 9.63
C PRO A 36 7.52 -10.85 9.51
N ALA A 37 6.28 -11.35 9.65
CA ALA A 37 5.08 -10.53 9.56
C ALA A 37 5.05 -9.36 10.57
N THR A 38 5.70 -9.51 11.72
CA THR A 38 5.81 -8.47 12.76
C THR A 38 7.23 -8.44 13.32
N ILE A 39 7.70 -7.24 13.69
CA ILE A 39 8.94 -7.03 14.45
C ILE A 39 8.61 -6.32 15.77
N PRO A 40 9.34 -6.61 16.87
CA PRO A 40 9.11 -5.94 18.15
C PRO A 40 9.60 -4.48 18.09
N LEU A 41 8.71 -3.54 18.41
CA LEU A 41 9.05 -2.13 18.61
C LEU A 41 9.05 -1.82 20.10
N LYS A 42 10.21 -1.48 20.66
CA LYS A 42 10.35 -1.05 22.06
C LYS A 42 10.19 0.47 22.15
N LEU A 43 9.24 0.91 22.95
CA LEU A 43 9.07 2.32 23.30
C LEU A 43 9.54 2.53 24.74
N THR A 44 10.37 3.55 24.96
CA THR A 44 10.83 3.97 26.28
C THR A 44 10.47 5.44 26.46
N ASN A 45 9.72 5.77 27.51
CA ASN A 45 9.42 7.15 27.86
C ASN A 45 10.48 7.70 28.82
N ASN A 46 11.42 8.48 28.29
CA ASN A 46 12.44 9.20 29.06
C ASN A 46 12.13 10.70 29.17
N SER A 47 10.87 11.11 29.03
CA SER A 47 10.49 12.54 28.96
C SER A 47 10.65 13.30 30.27
N GLY A 48 10.76 12.62 31.42
CA GLY A 48 10.77 13.24 32.75
C GLY A 48 9.42 13.83 33.17
N ARG A 49 8.35 13.57 32.42
CA ARG A 49 6.98 14.05 32.72
C ARG A 49 6.16 12.96 33.39
N GLY A 50 5.23 13.38 34.26
CA GLY A 50 4.28 12.49 34.95
C GLY A 50 3.02 12.16 34.15
N ASP A 51 2.82 12.80 33.00
CA ASP A 51 1.66 12.57 32.14
C ASP A 51 1.68 11.19 31.47
N ALA A 52 0.51 10.64 31.20
CA ALA A 52 0.37 9.41 30.43
C ALA A 52 0.80 9.62 28.97
N VAL A 53 1.43 8.60 28.39
CA VAL A 53 1.76 8.56 26.95
C VAL A 53 0.80 7.61 26.25
N TYR A 54 0.10 8.14 25.25
CA TYR A 54 -0.81 7.39 24.40
C TYR A 54 -0.12 7.13 23.05
N VAL A 55 -0.15 5.88 22.60
CA VAL A 55 0.52 5.45 21.36
C VAL A 55 -0.53 4.98 20.37
N TYR A 56 -0.45 5.51 19.15
CA TYR A 56 -1.31 5.14 18.04
C TYR A 56 -0.45 4.63 16.90
N ASN A 57 -0.66 3.37 16.50
CA ASN A 57 -0.02 2.79 15.33
C ASN A 57 -1.03 2.80 14.18
N LEU A 58 -0.95 3.83 13.32
CA LEU A 58 -1.90 4.09 12.25
C LEU A 58 -1.23 3.95 10.89
N GLY A 59 -1.92 3.34 9.93
CA GLY A 59 -1.37 3.21 8.59
C GLY A 59 -2.21 2.32 7.68
N THR A 60 -1.52 1.75 6.68
CA THR A 60 -2.12 0.90 5.65
C THR A 60 -1.55 -0.51 5.76
N ASN A 61 -2.43 -1.51 5.76
CA ASN A 61 -2.01 -2.91 5.72
C ASN A 61 -1.41 -3.23 4.34
N LEU A 62 -0.15 -3.69 4.31
CA LEU A 62 0.56 -3.98 3.06
C LEU A 62 -0.08 -5.12 2.25
N ALA A 63 -0.72 -6.09 2.92
CA ALA A 63 -1.33 -7.24 2.25
C ALA A 63 -2.68 -6.93 1.62
N THR A 64 -3.48 -6.05 2.23
CA THR A 64 -4.86 -5.76 1.77
C THR A 64 -5.05 -4.36 1.21
N GLY A 65 -4.11 -3.44 1.44
CA GLY A 65 -4.23 -2.02 1.08
C GLY A 65 -5.23 -1.24 1.94
N GLN A 66 -5.84 -1.84 2.96
CA GLN A 66 -6.83 -1.18 3.81
C GLN A 66 -6.15 -0.22 4.80
N GLN A 67 -6.77 0.94 5.02
CA GLN A 67 -6.38 1.85 6.10
C GLN A 67 -6.94 1.37 7.44
N GLY A 68 -6.19 1.59 8.51
CA GLY A 68 -6.57 1.14 9.85
C GLY A 68 -5.53 1.48 10.91
N TRP A 69 -5.58 0.71 11.98
CA TRP A 69 -4.64 0.76 13.09
C TRP A 69 -4.19 -0.64 13.49
N ALA A 70 -3.07 -0.74 14.20
CA ALA A 70 -2.62 -2.02 14.77
C ALA A 70 -2.47 -1.93 16.28
N ASP A 71 -2.83 -3.00 16.98
CA ASP A 71 -2.70 -3.09 18.43
C ASP A 71 -1.28 -3.52 18.88
N ALA A 72 -1.06 -3.60 20.19
CA ALA A 72 0.23 -3.94 20.78
C ALA A 72 0.71 -5.36 20.44
N ASN A 73 -0.18 -6.26 20.03
CA ASN A 73 0.17 -7.61 19.58
C ASN A 73 0.51 -7.64 18.07
N GLY A 74 0.40 -6.49 17.38
CA GLY A 74 0.58 -6.39 15.93
C GLY A 74 -0.65 -6.80 15.12
N THR A 75 -1.81 -6.99 15.75
CA THR A 75 -3.05 -7.33 15.02
C THR A 75 -3.62 -6.08 14.37
N PHE A 76 -3.95 -6.16 13.08
CA PHE A 76 -4.50 -5.06 12.30
C PHE A 76 -6.03 -4.98 12.42
N HIS A 77 -6.54 -3.77 12.56
CA HIS A 77 -7.95 -3.41 12.64
C HIS A 77 -8.27 -2.37 11.55
N ALA A 78 -9.06 -2.76 10.55
CA ALA A 78 -9.46 -1.86 9.48
C ALA A 78 -10.40 -0.76 10.01
N TRP A 79 -10.26 0.46 9.49
CA TRP A 79 -11.23 1.51 9.79
C TRP A 79 -12.62 1.15 9.24
N PRO A 80 -13.70 1.54 9.94
CA PRO A 80 -15.02 1.52 9.34
C PRO A 80 -15.08 2.50 8.16
N ALA A 81 -16.14 2.40 7.35
CA ALA A 81 -16.41 3.42 6.36
C ALA A 81 -16.50 4.79 7.04
N GLY A 82 -15.81 5.79 6.49
CA GLY A 82 -15.84 7.16 7.02
C GLY A 82 -17.25 7.75 6.95
N GLY A 83 -17.59 8.59 7.92
CA GLY A 83 -18.75 9.48 7.87
C GLY A 83 -18.31 10.88 7.43
N ASN A 84 -19.22 11.61 6.76
CA ASN A 84 -19.05 13.02 6.38
C ASN A 84 -19.82 13.94 7.31
#